data_AF-A0A916K003-F1
#
_entry.id   AF-A0A916K003-F1
#
_cell.length_a   1.000
_cell.length_b   1.000
_cell.length_c   1.000
_cell.angle_alpha   90.00
_cell.angle_beta   90.00
_cell.angle_gamma   90.00
#
_symmetry.space_group_name_H-M   'P 1'
#
loop_
_entity.id
_entity.type
_entity.pdbx_description
1 polymer ?
#
loop_
_entity_poly.entity_id
_entity_poly.type
_entity_poly.pdbx_seq_one_letter_code
_entity_poly.pdbx_strand_id
1 'polypeptide(L)' 'MLKKIGMLCAVFLVMLAVWIAACMLFGEMYGTAGFSGALVIGFFSVPPVLWFASNKLFRAGEKKPLDM' A
#
# COMPACT_ATOMS: atom_id res chain seq x y z
N MET A 1 -4.64 7.85 -17.58
CA MET A 1 -5.28 7.29 -16.37
C MET A 1 -4.97 5.80 -16.18
N LEU A 2 -5.22 4.94 -17.18
CA LEU A 2 -5.04 3.47 -17.08
C LEU A 2 -3.66 3.01 -16.53
N LYS A 3 -2.56 3.60 -17.02
CA LYS A 3 -1.20 3.29 -16.54
C LYS A 3 -0.98 3.64 -15.05
N LYS A 4 -1.57 4.74 -14.57
CA LYS A 4 -1.47 5.17 -13.15
C LYS A 4 -2.27 4.26 -12.23
N ILE A 5 -3.45 3.84 -12.69
CA ILE A 5 -4.31 2.89 -11.97
C ILE A 5 -3.61 1.53 -11.88
N GLY A 6 -3.04 1.04 -12.99
CA GLY A 6 -2.26 -0.21 -12.98
C GLY A 6 -1.07 -0.16 -12.02
N MET A 7 -0.37 0.97 -11.94
CA MET A 7 0.74 1.16 -11.00
C MET A 7 0.28 1.20 -9.54
N LEU A 8 -0.85 1.83 -9.23
CA LEU A 8 -1.46 1.80 -7.89
C LEU A 8 -1.88 0.38 -7.49
N CYS A 9 -2.52 -0.36 -8.39
CA CYS A 9 -2.85 -1.77 -8.17
C CYS A 9 -1.59 -2.61 -7.90
N ALA A 10 -0.53 -2.43 -8.68
CA ALA A 10 0.72 -3.16 -8.48
C ALA A 10 1.35 -2.86 -7.10
N VAL A 11 1.39 -1.58 -6.70
CA VAL A 11 1.90 -1.18 -5.37
C VAL A 11 1.04 -1.77 -4.25
N PHE A 12 -0.28 -1.76 -4.41
CA PHE A 12 -1.20 -2.37 -3.45
C PHE A 12 -0.98 -3.87 -3.31
N LEU A 13 -0.81 -4.60 -4.42
CA LEU A 13 -0.57 -6.04 -4.40
C LEU A 13 0.76 -6.38 -3.70
N VAL A 14 1.82 -5.61 -3.94
CA VAL A 14 3.11 -5.80 -3.25
C VAL A 14 2.96 -5.53 -1.75
N MET A 15 2.28 -4.44 -1.36
CA MET A 15 1.99 -4.18 0.06
C MET A 15 1.19 -5.31 0.71
N LEU A 16 0.17 -5.83 0.03
CA LEU A 16 -0.65 -6.92 0.53
C LEU A 16 0.17 -8.19 0.74
N ALA A 17 1.04 -8.54 -0.21
CA ALA A 17 1.93 -9.70 -0.09
C ALA A 17 2.90 -9.56 1.10
N VAL A 18 3.54 -8.40 1.24
CA VAL A 18 4.44 -8.12 2.37
C VAL A 18 3.66 -8.16 3.69
N TRP A 19 2.44 -7.64 3.72
CA TRP A 19 1.60 -7.63 4.92
C TRP A 19 1.16 -9.03 5.34
N ILE A 20 0.74 -9.89 4.39
CA ILE A 20 0.40 -11.29 4.68
C ILE A 20 1.63 -12.04 5.22
N ALA A 21 2.79 -11.85 4.59
CA ALA A 21 4.05 -12.45 5.06
C ALA A 21 4.39 -12.00 6.49
N ALA A 22 4.20 -10.71 6.80
CA ALA A 22 4.37 -10.19 8.15
C ALA A 22 3.37 -10.84 9.12
N CYS A 23 2.09 -10.94 8.78
CA CYS A 23 1.10 -11.60 9.63
C CYS A 23 1.48 -13.06 9.93
N MET A 24 2.00 -13.80 8.94
CA MET A 24 2.48 -15.17 9.14
C MET A 24 3.71 -15.22 10.06
N LEU A 25 4.71 -14.37 9.82
CA LEU A 25 5.92 -14.27 10.66
C LEU A 25 5.60 -13.90 12.12
N PHE A 26 4.76 -12.88 12.32
CA PHE A 26 4.33 -12.47 13.66
C PHE A 26 3.41 -13.52 14.30
N GLY A 27 2.62 -14.23 13.50
CA GLY A 27 1.82 -15.37 13.95
C GLY A 27 2.67 -16.52 14.46
N GLU A 28 3.78 -16.83 13.79
CA GLU A 28 4.72 -17.86 14.25
C GLU A 28 5.48 -17.43 15.53
N MET A 29 5.93 -16.18 15.61
CA MET A 29 6.73 -15.72 16.76
C MET A 29 5.91 -15.42 18.02
N TYR A 30 4.70 -14.89 17.87
CA TYR A 30 3.90 -14.38 19.00
C TYR A 30 2.48 -14.98 19.04
N GLY A 31 2.23 -16.03 18.27
CA GLY A 31 0.93 -16.70 18.19
C GLY A 31 -0.17 -15.78 17.65
N THR A 32 -1.40 -16.04 18.09
CA THR A 32 -2.61 -15.30 17.65
C THR A 32 -2.58 -13.81 18.00
N ALA A 33 -1.85 -13.42 19.06
CA ALA A 33 -1.64 -12.02 19.43
C ALA A 33 -0.76 -11.27 18.41
N GLY A 34 0.31 -11.90 17.92
CA GLY A 34 1.16 -11.34 16.86
C GLY A 34 0.44 -11.21 15.54
N PHE A 35 -0.31 -12.24 15.14
CA PHE A 35 -1.14 -12.21 13.93
C PHE A 35 -2.18 -11.08 13.98
N SER A 36 -2.90 -10.96 15.10
CA SER A 36 -3.94 -9.93 15.26
C SER A 36 -3.34 -8.52 15.33
N GLY A 37 -2.21 -8.35 16.00
CA GLY A 37 -1.48 -7.08 16.04
C GLY A 37 -0.99 -6.64 14.65
N ALA A 38 -0.41 -7.57 13.88
CA ALA A 38 0.03 -7.32 12.52
C ALA A 38 -1.14 -6.96 11.59
N LEU A 39 -2.32 -7.58 11.78
CA LEU A 39 -3.53 -7.21 11.06
C LEU A 39 -3.98 -5.77 11.36
N VAL A 40 -4.02 -5.38 12.64
CA VAL A 40 -4.43 -4.02 13.03
C VAL A 40 -3.44 -2.98 12.48
N ILE A 41 -2.13 -3.22 12.62
CA ILE A 41 -1.10 -2.30 12.13
C ILE A 41 -1.16 -2.14 10.61
N GLY A 42 -1.37 -3.24 9.88
CA GLY A 42 -1.54 -3.18 8.42
C GLY A 42 -2.79 -2.40 8.03
N PHE A 43 -3.92 -2.60 8.71
CA PHE A 43 -5.14 -1.84 8.43
C PHE A 43 -4.97 -0.33 8.66
N PHE A 44 -4.22 0.07 9.69
CA PHE A 44 -3.95 1.49 9.96
C PHE A 44 -2.90 2.11 9.01
N SER A 45 -1.96 1.32 8.51
CA SER A 45 -0.88 1.82 7.63
C SER A 45 -1.25 1.84 6.14
N VAL A 46 -2.17 0.98 5.69
CA VAL A 46 -2.59 0.92 4.28
C VAL A 46 -3.27 2.21 3.78
N PRO A 47 -4.23 2.84 4.49
CA PRO A 47 -4.90 4.05 4.00
C PRO A 47 -3.95 5.25 3.83
N PRO A 48 -3.07 5.58 4.80
CA PRO A 48 -2.08 6.64 4.63
C PRO A 48 -1.10 6.40 3.47
N VAL A 49 -0.63 5.16 3.29
CA VAL A 49 0.32 4.82 2.22
C VAL A 49 -0.35 4.90 0.85
N LEU A 50 -1.58 4.37 0.72
CA LEU A 50 -2.36 4.49 -0.51
C LEU A 50 -2.69 5.95 -0.83
N TRP A 51 -3.06 6.74 0.18
CA TRP A 51 -3.29 8.18 0.03
C TRP A 51 -2.03 8.89 -0.47
N PHE A 52 -0.87 8.63 0.14
CA PHE A 52 0.39 9.25 -0.25
C PHE A 52 0.83 8.82 -1.66
N ALA A 53 0.75 7.53 -1.97
CA ALA A 53 1.06 6.99 -3.30
C ALA A 53 0.14 7.59 -4.36
N SER A 54 -1.17 7.63 -4.09
CA SER A 54 -2.17 8.27 -4.94
C SER A 54 -1.83 9.74 -5.18
N ASN A 55 -1.63 10.52 -4.11
CA ASN A 55 -1.36 11.95 -4.20
C ASN A 55 -0.08 12.24 -4.99
N LYS A 56 0.97 11.42 -4.82
CA LYS A 56 2.22 11.52 -5.60
C LYS A 56 2.00 11.15 -7.08
N LEU A 57 1.26 10.08 -7.37
CA LEU A 57 0.95 9.62 -8.73
C LEU A 57 0.06 10.60 -9.50
N PHE A 58 -0.93 11.19 -8.84
CA PHE A 58 -1.80 12.18 -9.45
C PHE A 58 -1.06 13.50 -9.68
N ARG A 59 -0.35 14.04 -8.68
CA ARG A 59 0.51 15.23 -8.84
C ARG A 59 1.62 15.07 -9.88
N ALA A 60 2.19 13.88 -10.01
CA ALA A 60 3.24 13.62 -11.02
C ALA A 60 2.74 13.71 -12.48
N GLY A 61 1.42 13.60 -12.74
CA GLY A 61 0.89 13.83 -14.08
C GLY A 61 0.16 15.15 -14.29
N GLU A 62 0.09 16.01 -13.28
CA GLU A 62 -0.32 17.41 -13.44
C GLU A 62 0.85 18.31 -13.88
N LYS A 63 2.11 17.84 -13.79
CA LYS A 63 3.26 18.47 -14.45
C LYS A 63 3.34 18.19 -15.95
N LYS A 64 2.21 18.16 -16.65
CA LYS A 64 2.18 18.46 -18.08
C LYS A 64 1.64 19.88 -18.18
N PRO A 65 2.50 20.91 -18.37
CA PRO A 65 1.99 22.20 -18.76
C PRO A 65 1.18 22.03 -20.05
N LEU A 66 -0.01 22.63 -20.05
CA LEU A 66 -0.73 23.01 -21.26
C LEU A 66 0.25 23.62 -22.28
N ASP A 67 0.06 23.25 -23.54
CA ASP A 67 0.47 23.96 -24.77
C ASP A 67 1.81 24.71 -24.77
N MET A 68 2.77 24.15 -25.50
CA MET A 68 3.42 24.85 -26.61
C MET A 68 3.58 23.89 -27.79
#